data_AF-M6RHD6-F1
#
_entry.id   AF-M6RHD6-F1
#
_cell.length_a   1.000
_cell.length_b   1.000
_cell.length_c   1.000
_cell.angle_alpha   90.00
_cell.angle_beta   90.00
_cell.angle_gamma   90.00
#
_symmetry.space_group_name_H-M   'P 1'
#
loop_
_entity.id
_entity.type
_entity.pdbx_description
1 polymer ?
#
loop_
_entity_poly.entity_id
_entity_poly.type
_entity_poly.pdbx_seq_one_letter_code
_entity_poly.pdbx_strand_id
1 'polypeptide(L)'
;MQKSFKTPKRFFYIHSFFILVFTSECTDDSGIRTGDGIVEPRLEEVTGITTEKIKSILPEQELTIDELYAFAVERTERIALKEEAIQQADAQKAAAFASFFPSLSLVYNKFYRIPGPNSHFNPFYTEPNPLTGSSSTTSSLPPTVGPGTRLLLSIPILNGVSQYTTYKASGALTNVRLNEARYESGRLYLEIAQAYYNVLQLKEIILLEEKRLIWFVKQFKKEEDFFP
;
A
#
# COMPACT_ATOMS: atom_id res chain seq x y z
N MET A 1 -35.30 -50.71 38.83
CA MET A 1 -33.85 -50.53 38.66
C MET A 1 -33.57 -50.02 37.25
N GLN A 2 -33.64 -48.71 37.01
CA GLN A 2 -32.77 -47.98 36.08
C GLN A 2 -33.05 -46.47 36.21
N LYS A 3 -31.97 -45.71 36.30
CA LYS A 3 -31.91 -44.28 36.64
C LYS A 3 -32.09 -43.41 35.39
N SER A 4 -32.74 -42.27 35.59
CA SER A 4 -32.36 -40.90 35.17
C SER A 4 -31.54 -40.72 33.88
N PHE A 5 -31.98 -39.82 32.99
CA PHE A 5 -31.31 -38.51 32.82
C PHE A 5 -32.11 -37.61 31.85
N LYS A 6 -32.46 -36.41 32.33
CA LYS A 6 -33.11 -35.33 31.58
C LYS A 6 -32.09 -34.19 31.48
N THR A 7 -31.67 -33.80 30.28
CA THR A 7 -30.77 -32.65 30.07
C THR A 7 -31.16 -31.82 28.84
N PRO A 8 -30.81 -30.50 28.80
CA PRO A 8 -31.65 -29.46 28.22
C PRO A 8 -31.18 -28.90 26.86
N LYS A 9 -32.15 -28.37 26.10
CA LYS A 9 -32.03 -27.67 24.81
C LYS A 9 -31.37 -26.28 24.92
N ARG A 10 -30.06 -26.20 25.20
CA ARG A 10 -29.34 -24.90 25.21
C ARG A 10 -28.00 -24.85 24.45
N PHE A 11 -27.63 -25.90 23.71
CA PHE A 11 -26.33 -25.96 23.03
C PHE A 11 -26.32 -25.46 21.57
N PHE A 12 -27.47 -25.10 20.99
CA PHE A 12 -27.58 -24.88 19.53
C PHE A 12 -27.51 -23.41 19.06
N TYR A 13 -27.34 -22.44 19.98
CA TYR A 13 -27.40 -21.01 19.63
C TYR A 13 -26.05 -20.28 19.51
N ILE A 14 -24.92 -20.98 19.69
CA ILE A 14 -23.59 -20.31 19.74
C ILE A 14 -22.88 -20.30 18.37
N HIS A 15 -23.32 -21.08 17.38
CA HIS A 15 -22.68 -21.13 16.05
C HIS A 15 -23.19 -20.10 15.03
N SER A 16 -24.18 -19.27 15.36
CA SER A 16 -24.75 -18.30 14.41
C SER A 16 -24.15 -16.90 14.49
N PHE A 17 -23.18 -16.65 15.37
CA PHE A 17 -22.62 -15.30 15.60
C PHE A 17 -21.23 -15.09 14.96
N PHE A 18 -20.72 -16.06 14.20
CA PHE A 18 -19.35 -15.99 13.63
C PHE A 18 -19.31 -15.71 12.11
N ILE A 19 -20.42 -15.24 11.53
CA ILE A 19 -20.53 -14.97 10.08
C ILE A 19 -21.01 -13.52 9.89
N LEU A 20 -20.23 -12.53 10.31
CA LEU A 20 -20.44 -11.12 9.87
C LEU A 20 -19.31 -10.14 10.24
N VAL A 21 -18.02 -10.49 10.09
CA VAL A 21 -16.92 -9.50 10.24
C VAL A 21 -15.80 -9.70 9.21
N PHE A 22 -16.15 -9.86 7.94
CA PHE A 22 -15.20 -9.64 6.84
C PHE A 22 -15.79 -8.55 5.93
N THR A 23 -15.94 -7.35 6.48
CA THR A 23 -15.97 -6.15 5.65
C THR A 23 -14.53 -5.90 5.21
N SER A 24 -14.22 -6.30 3.98
CA SER A 24 -13.03 -5.84 3.29
C SER A 24 -13.10 -4.32 3.13
N GLU A 25 -12.47 -3.61 4.06
CA GLU A 25 -11.96 -2.27 3.80
C GLU A 25 -10.84 -2.39 2.77
N CYS A 26 -11.24 -2.37 1.50
CA CYS A 26 -10.34 -1.98 0.43
C CYS A 26 -10.30 -0.45 0.48
N THR A 27 -9.57 0.10 1.44
CA THR A 27 -9.27 1.54 1.47
C THR A 27 -8.32 1.81 0.33
N ASP A 28 -8.86 2.40 -0.73
CA ASP A 28 -8.10 3.02 -1.81
C ASP A 28 -7.44 4.29 -1.24
N ASP A 29 -6.33 4.09 -0.54
CA ASP A 29 -5.47 5.14 -0.01
C ASP A 29 -4.15 5.09 -0.77
N SER A 30 -4.21 5.49 -2.04
CA SER A 30 -3.07 5.51 -2.96
C SER A 30 -2.13 6.72 -2.72
N GLY A 31 -2.32 7.44 -1.62
CA GLY A 31 -1.48 8.57 -1.22
C GLY A 31 -0.35 8.11 -0.32
N ILE A 32 0.88 8.53 -0.61
CA ILE A 32 2.00 8.36 0.32
C ILE A 32 1.67 9.17 1.58
N ARG A 33 1.32 8.49 2.69
CA ARG A 33 0.86 9.09 3.94
C ARG A 33 1.98 9.88 4.62
N THR A 34 2.12 11.15 4.24
CA THR A 34 3.19 12.04 4.69
C THR A 34 2.59 13.28 5.35
N GLY A 35 3.01 13.60 6.58
CA GLY A 35 2.64 14.87 7.25
C GLY A 35 1.32 14.89 8.04
N ASP A 36 0.74 13.73 8.36
CA ASP A 36 -0.51 13.61 9.14
C ASP A 36 -0.30 13.74 10.67
N GLY A 37 0.92 13.92 11.16
CA GLY A 37 1.24 13.93 12.59
C GLY A 37 1.16 12.57 13.27
N ILE A 38 1.11 11.48 12.49
CA ILE A 38 0.97 10.09 12.95
C ILE A 38 2.09 9.26 12.32
N VAL A 39 2.84 8.55 13.16
CA VAL A 39 3.88 7.58 12.78
C VAL A 39 3.24 6.21 12.70
N GLU A 40 3.46 5.51 11.60
CA GLU A 40 2.94 4.15 11.46
C GLU A 40 3.61 3.18 12.46
N PRO A 41 2.90 2.13 12.94
CA PRO A 41 3.43 1.21 13.95
C PRO A 41 4.75 0.53 13.54
N ARG A 42 4.99 0.35 12.23
CA ARG A 42 6.22 -0.23 11.69
C ARG A 42 7.38 0.76 11.66
N LEU A 43 7.07 2.04 11.40
CA LEU A 43 8.03 3.12 11.53
C LEU A 43 8.41 3.33 13.00
N GLU A 44 7.47 3.18 13.94
CA GLU A 44 7.77 3.17 15.39
C GLU A 44 8.70 2.00 15.77
N GLU A 45 8.46 0.80 15.25
CA GLU A 45 9.31 -0.39 15.50
C GLU A 45 10.74 -0.22 14.97
N VAL A 46 10.89 0.44 13.81
CA VAL A 46 12.20 0.62 13.14
C VAL A 46 12.97 1.82 13.67
N THR A 47 12.27 2.90 14.03
CA THR A 47 12.90 4.19 14.40
C THR A 47 12.86 4.48 15.89
N GLY A 48 11.99 3.79 16.66
CA GLY A 48 11.80 4.00 18.09
C GLY A 48 11.11 5.32 18.46
N ILE A 49 10.53 6.04 17.48
CA ILE A 49 9.90 7.35 17.68
C ILE A 49 8.39 7.16 17.80
N THR A 50 7.82 7.67 18.89
CA THR A 50 6.38 7.62 19.17
C THR A 50 5.65 8.88 18.71
N THR A 51 4.37 8.74 18.37
CA THR A 51 3.49 9.84 17.93
C THR A 51 3.30 10.93 18.98
N GLU A 52 3.46 10.60 20.26
CA GLU A 52 3.39 11.56 21.37
C GLU A 52 4.59 12.51 21.39
N LYS A 53 5.78 12.02 21.00
CA LYS A 53 7.01 12.83 20.95
C LYS A 53 6.95 13.91 19.89
N ILE A 54 6.21 13.68 18.79
CA ILE A 54 6.06 14.63 17.68
C ILE A 54 5.13 15.79 18.07
N LYS A 55 4.06 15.51 18.81
CA LYS A 55 3.08 16.53 19.22
C LYS A 55 3.62 17.53 20.26
N SER A 56 4.67 17.17 20.98
CA SER A 56 5.27 18.03 22.01
C SER A 56 6.24 19.09 21.49
N ILE A 57 6.62 19.05 20.21
CA ILE A 57 7.70 19.90 19.68
C ILE A 57 7.09 21.04 18.84
N LEU A 58 7.30 22.29 19.28
CA LEU A 58 6.87 23.50 18.58
C LEU A 58 7.90 23.90 17.49
N PRO A 59 7.45 24.36 16.31
CA PRO A 59 8.31 24.62 15.14
C PRO A 59 9.29 25.80 15.26
N GLU A 60 9.21 26.62 16.31
CA GLU A 60 10.09 27.80 16.53
C GLU A 60 11.24 27.56 17.51
N GLN A 61 11.41 26.33 18.02
CA GLN A 61 12.43 26.02 19.03
C GLN A 61 13.74 25.52 18.38
N GLU A 62 14.89 25.76 19.02
CA GLU A 62 16.13 25.10 18.64
C GLU A 62 15.97 23.59 18.86
N LEU A 63 15.55 22.88 17.81
CA LEU A 63 15.31 21.44 17.87
C LEU A 63 16.62 20.70 18.14
N THR A 64 16.54 19.74 19.05
CA THR A 64 17.60 18.75 19.23
C THR A 64 17.67 17.82 18.02
N ILE A 65 18.83 17.19 17.80
CA ILE A 65 19.03 16.26 16.66
C ILE A 65 17.94 15.17 16.63
N ASP A 66 17.56 14.64 17.80
CA ASP A 66 16.58 13.56 17.92
C ASP A 66 15.16 14.01 17.55
N GLU A 67 14.82 15.26 17.84
CA GLU A 67 13.53 15.87 17.46
C GLU A 67 13.50 16.15 15.96
N LEU A 68 14.61 16.61 15.40
CA LEU A 68 14.75 16.84 13.97
C LEU A 68 14.65 15.52 13.18
N TYR A 69 15.22 14.45 13.74
CA TYR A 69 15.06 13.09 13.19
C TYR A 69 13.61 12.62 13.23
N ALA A 70 12.91 12.83 14.35
CA ALA A 70 11.48 12.49 14.47
C ALA A 70 10.61 13.20 13.42
N PHE A 71 10.82 14.50 13.22
CA PHE A 71 10.12 15.24 12.17
C PHE A 71 10.49 14.77 10.76
N ALA A 72 11.75 14.45 10.53
CA ALA A 72 12.18 13.99 9.22
C ALA A 72 11.59 12.62 8.90
N VAL A 73 11.52 11.68 9.85
CA VAL A 73 10.90 10.37 9.63
C VAL A 73 9.43 10.50 9.20
N GLU A 74 8.69 11.42 9.82
CA GLU A 74 7.27 11.66 9.50
C GLU A 74 7.06 12.35 8.14
N ARG A 75 7.93 13.31 7.79
CA ARG A 75 7.72 14.18 6.64
C ARG A 75 8.52 13.81 5.40
N THR A 76 9.48 12.89 5.51
CA THR A 76 10.34 12.53 4.38
C THR A 76 9.71 11.44 3.55
N GLU A 77 9.37 11.76 2.30
CA GLU A 77 8.81 10.83 1.30
C GLU A 77 9.66 9.56 1.14
N ARG A 78 11.00 9.68 1.20
CA ARG A 78 11.92 8.56 1.08
C ARG A 78 11.64 7.44 2.10
N ILE A 79 11.29 7.79 3.35
CA ILE A 79 10.98 6.80 4.39
C ILE A 79 9.58 6.25 4.18
N ALA A 80 8.62 7.10 3.82
CA ALA A 80 7.26 6.66 3.52
C ALA A 80 7.22 5.65 2.33
N LEU A 81 8.03 5.86 1.29
CA LEU A 81 8.18 4.91 0.18
C LEU A 81 8.74 3.55 0.62
N LYS A 82 9.59 3.53 1.66
CA LYS A 82 10.14 2.28 2.20
C LYS A 82 9.10 1.54 3.03
N GLU A 83 8.25 2.26 3.75
CA GLU A 83 7.12 1.67 4.47
C GLU A 83 6.09 1.08 3.50
N GLU A 84 5.72 1.81 2.45
CA GLU A 84 4.82 1.30 1.42
C GLU A 84 5.40 0.04 0.75
N ALA A 85 6.71 0.01 0.49
CA ALA A 85 7.40 -1.16 -0.05
C ALA A 85 7.35 -2.39 0.89
N ILE A 86 7.35 -2.18 2.22
CA ILE A 86 7.14 -3.25 3.20
C ILE A 86 5.68 -3.71 3.15
N GLN A 87 4.72 -2.79 3.13
CA GLN A 87 3.30 -3.10 3.08
C GLN A 87 2.94 -3.87 1.81
N GLN A 88 3.50 -3.50 0.66
CA GLN A 88 3.37 -4.25 -0.60
C GLN A 88 3.96 -5.66 -0.49
N ALA A 89 5.11 -5.83 0.16
CA ALA A 89 5.70 -7.16 0.37
C ALA A 89 4.86 -8.03 1.31
N ASP A 90 4.26 -7.43 2.35
CA ASP A 90 3.31 -8.11 3.25
C ASP A 90 2.02 -8.50 2.53
N ALA A 91 1.49 -7.63 1.66
CA ALA A 91 0.36 -7.96 0.80
C ALA A 91 0.70 -9.12 -0.15
N GLN A 92 1.91 -9.16 -0.71
CA GLN A 92 2.37 -10.29 -1.53
C GLN A 92 2.48 -11.59 -0.73
N LYS A 93 2.95 -11.53 0.52
CA LYS A 93 2.98 -12.69 1.42
C LYS A 93 1.57 -13.16 1.77
N ALA A 94 0.64 -12.24 2.01
CA ALA A 94 -0.77 -12.55 2.25
C ALA A 94 -1.43 -13.18 1.00
N ALA A 95 -1.12 -12.68 -0.19
CA ALA A 95 -1.57 -13.26 -1.45
C ALA A 95 -1.00 -14.67 -1.68
N ALA A 96 0.29 -14.88 -1.37
CA ALA A 96 0.90 -16.20 -1.39
C ALA A 96 0.22 -17.17 -0.41
N PHE A 97 -0.16 -16.69 0.78
CA PHE A 97 -0.95 -17.48 1.73
C PHE A 97 -2.38 -17.75 1.23
N ALA A 98 -3.04 -16.76 0.60
CA ALA A 98 -4.37 -16.92 0.01
C ALA A 98 -4.39 -17.99 -1.10
N SER A 99 -3.26 -18.21 -1.78
CA SER A 99 -3.14 -19.23 -2.84
C SER A 99 -3.33 -20.67 -2.36
N PHE A 100 -3.27 -20.93 -1.05
CA PHE A 100 -3.59 -22.24 -0.47
C PHE A 100 -5.10 -22.51 -0.37
N PHE A 101 -5.93 -21.47 -0.43
CA PHE A 101 -7.37 -21.61 -0.27
C PHE A 101 -8.06 -21.87 -1.61
N PRO A 102 -9.18 -22.62 -1.59
CA PRO A 102 -9.98 -22.81 -2.79
C PRO A 102 -10.65 -21.50 -3.22
N SER A 103 -10.81 -21.32 -4.53
CA SER A 103 -11.44 -20.15 -5.13
C SER A 103 -12.83 -20.51 -5.66
N LEU A 104 -13.83 -19.69 -5.34
CA LEU A 104 -15.18 -19.78 -5.90
C LEU A 104 -15.45 -18.53 -6.74
N SER A 105 -15.81 -18.72 -8.01
CA SER A 105 -16.14 -17.61 -8.91
C SER A 105 -17.48 -17.83 -9.60
N LEU A 106 -18.26 -16.76 -9.71
CA LEU A 106 -19.49 -16.72 -10.48
C LEU A 106 -19.24 -15.89 -11.73
N VAL A 107 -19.34 -16.51 -12.90
CA VAL A 107 -19.21 -15.81 -14.17
C VAL A 107 -20.58 -15.80 -14.83
N TYR A 108 -21.10 -14.59 -15.02
CA TYR A 108 -22.28 -14.32 -15.82
C TYR A 108 -21.82 -13.74 -17.16
N ASN A 109 -22.17 -14.41 -18.26
CA ASN A 109 -21.87 -13.92 -19.59
C ASN A 109 -23.14 -13.83 -20.43
N LYS A 110 -23.31 -12.69 -21.10
CA LYS A 110 -24.36 -12.45 -22.08
C LYS A 110 -23.72 -12.24 -23.44
N PHE A 111 -23.72 -13.28 -24.26
CA PHE A 111 -23.18 -13.20 -25.60
C PHE A 111 -24.20 -12.60 -26.57
N TYR A 112 -23.81 -11.52 -27.25
CA TYR A 112 -24.51 -11.04 -28.44
C TYR A 112 -23.69 -11.42 -29.66
N ARG A 113 -24.23 -12.27 -30.53
CA ARG A 113 -23.63 -12.57 -31.83
C ARG A 113 -24.39 -11.77 -32.87
N ILE A 114 -23.73 -10.76 -33.43
CA ILE A 114 -24.21 -10.04 -34.61
C ILE A 114 -23.76 -10.86 -35.83
N PRO A 115 -24.66 -11.35 -36.69
CA PRO A 115 -24.27 -11.99 -37.94
C PRO A 115 -23.40 -11.03 -38.76
N GLY A 116 -22.30 -11.51 -39.33
CA GLY A 116 -21.35 -10.66 -40.05
C GLY A 116 -21.95 -9.94 -41.27
N PRO A 117 -21.20 -9.00 -41.89
CA PRO A 117 -21.69 -8.05 -42.90
C PRO A 117 -22.25 -8.64 -44.20
N ASN A 118 -22.24 -9.96 -44.37
CA ASN A 118 -22.69 -10.63 -45.59
C ASN A 118 -24.12 -11.17 -45.51
N SER A 119 -24.86 -10.88 -44.43
CA SER A 119 -26.29 -11.19 -44.35
C SER A 119 -27.11 -9.97 -44.78
N HIS A 120 -27.47 -9.94 -46.06
CA HIS A 120 -28.43 -8.97 -46.58
C HIS A 120 -29.76 -9.16 -45.85
N PHE A 121 -30.11 -8.23 -44.96
CA PHE A 121 -31.43 -8.17 -44.36
C PHE A 121 -32.40 -7.65 -45.43
N ASN A 122 -33.17 -8.55 -46.05
CA ASN A 122 -34.19 -8.18 -47.01
C ASN A 122 -35.57 -8.26 -46.33
N PRO A 123 -36.25 -7.12 -46.06
CA PRO A 123 -37.50 -7.10 -45.29
C PRO A 123 -38.75 -7.47 -46.10
N PHE A 124 -38.60 -7.85 -47.38
CA PHE A 124 -39.71 -8.26 -48.22
C PHE A 124 -39.51 -9.70 -48.68
N TYR A 125 -40.46 -10.56 -48.30
CA TYR A 125 -40.55 -11.96 -48.69
C TYR A 125 -40.34 -12.14 -50.20
N THR A 126 -39.33 -12.92 -50.57
CA THR A 126 -39.22 -13.49 -51.92
C THR A 126 -38.87 -14.97 -51.79
N GLU A 127 -39.76 -15.80 -52.34
CA GLU A 127 -39.72 -17.26 -52.34
C GLU A 127 -38.39 -17.82 -52.92
N PRO A 128 -37.96 -19.02 -52.49
CA PRO A 128 -36.70 -19.59 -52.93
C PRO A 128 -36.80 -20.13 -54.37
N ASN A 129 -35.93 -19.65 -55.25
CA ASN A 129 -35.76 -20.16 -56.62
C ASN A 129 -35.09 -21.57 -56.58
N PRO A 130 -35.65 -22.61 -57.22
CA PRO A 130 -35.23 -24.01 -56.99
C PRO A 130 -34.03 -24.51 -57.81
N LEU A 131 -33.28 -23.64 -58.52
CA LEU A 131 -32.27 -24.08 -59.51
C LEU A 131 -30.83 -23.61 -59.26
N THR A 132 -30.50 -23.10 -58.07
CA THR A 132 -29.10 -22.82 -57.70
C THR A 132 -28.71 -23.54 -56.42
N GLY A 133 -28.03 -24.67 -56.58
CA GLY A 133 -27.30 -25.36 -55.51
C GLY A 133 -26.10 -24.53 -55.05
N SER A 134 -26.35 -23.48 -54.27
CA SER A 134 -25.31 -22.77 -53.53
C SER A 134 -25.31 -23.32 -52.11
N SER A 135 -24.23 -24.03 -51.75
CA SER A 135 -23.90 -24.41 -50.37
C SER A 135 -23.49 -23.18 -49.54
N SER A 136 -24.27 -22.11 -49.60
CA SER A 136 -24.27 -21.04 -48.61
C SER A 136 -25.27 -21.46 -47.54
N THR A 137 -24.76 -22.09 -46.49
CA THR A 137 -25.46 -22.28 -45.23
C THR A 137 -25.75 -20.90 -44.65
N THR A 138 -26.84 -20.28 -45.14
CA THR A 138 -27.54 -19.19 -44.48
C THR A 138 -27.98 -19.73 -43.13
N SER A 139 -27.12 -19.56 -42.13
CA SER A 139 -27.42 -19.93 -40.76
C SER A 139 -28.50 -18.97 -40.26
N SER A 140 -29.76 -19.37 -40.49
CA SER A 140 -30.96 -18.80 -39.89
C SER A 140 -31.06 -19.14 -38.39
N LEU A 141 -29.93 -19.43 -37.74
CA LEU A 141 -29.90 -19.57 -36.30
C LEU A 141 -30.29 -18.20 -35.74
N PRO A 142 -31.45 -18.07 -35.07
CA PRO A 142 -31.85 -16.81 -34.45
C PRO A 142 -30.71 -16.36 -33.54
N PRO A 143 -30.53 -15.04 -33.27
CA PRO A 143 -29.50 -14.56 -32.36
C PRO A 143 -29.65 -15.32 -31.04
N THR A 144 -28.86 -16.37 -30.86
CA THR A 144 -29.06 -17.30 -29.76
C THR A 144 -28.37 -16.65 -28.59
N VAL A 145 -29.10 -15.76 -27.95
CA VAL A 145 -28.74 -15.17 -26.67
C VAL A 145 -28.92 -16.26 -25.62
N GLY A 146 -27.87 -17.06 -25.44
CA GLY A 146 -27.79 -17.96 -24.29
C GLY A 146 -27.18 -17.19 -23.12
N PRO A 147 -27.97 -16.69 -22.14
CA PRO A 147 -27.40 -16.25 -20.89
C PRO A 147 -26.70 -17.45 -20.25
N GLY A 148 -25.38 -17.34 -20.06
CA GLY A 148 -24.57 -18.37 -19.42
C GLY A 148 -24.19 -17.94 -18.02
N THR A 149 -24.73 -18.61 -17.00
CA THR A 149 -24.23 -18.53 -15.63
C THR A 149 -23.35 -19.76 -15.37
N ARG A 150 -22.09 -19.57 -14.99
CA ARG A 150 -21.23 -20.66 -14.54
C ARG A 150 -20.66 -20.35 -13.17
N LEU A 151 -20.76 -21.32 -12.27
CA LEU A 151 -20.11 -21.33 -10.97
C LEU A 151 -18.85 -22.20 -11.10
N LEU A 152 -17.67 -21.64 -10.85
CA LEU A 152 -16.41 -22.38 -10.88
C LEU A 152 -15.82 -22.44 -9.48
N LEU A 153 -15.64 -23.66 -8.98
CA LEU A 153 -14.90 -23.95 -7.76
C LEU A 153 -13.54 -24.56 -8.16
N SER A 154 -12.45 -23.93 -7.74
CA SER A 154 -11.08 -24.39 -7.98
C SER A 154 -10.41 -24.72 -6.65
N ILE A 155 -9.97 -25.97 -6.49
CA ILE A 155 -9.28 -26.44 -5.27
C ILE A 155 -7.87 -26.89 -5.69
N PRO A 156 -6.80 -26.22 -5.23
CA PRO A 156 -5.45 -26.68 -5.49
C PRO A 156 -5.12 -27.88 -4.60
N ILE A 157 -4.86 -29.05 -5.20
CA ILE A 157 -4.55 -30.30 -4.46
C ILE A 157 -3.05 -30.64 -4.51
N LEU A 158 -2.40 -30.46 -5.68
CA LEU A 158 -1.03 -30.93 -5.93
C LEU A 158 0.01 -29.80 -6.02
N ASN A 159 -0.41 -28.54 -5.96
CA ASN A 159 0.50 -27.37 -6.07
C ASN A 159 1.21 -27.02 -4.75
N GLY A 160 1.11 -27.86 -3.73
CA GLY A 160 1.58 -27.54 -2.38
C GLY A 160 3.07 -27.18 -2.30
N VAL A 161 3.93 -27.82 -3.11
CA VAL A 161 5.38 -27.53 -3.12
C VAL A 161 5.66 -26.15 -3.72
N SER A 162 5.05 -25.81 -4.86
CA SER A 162 5.25 -24.50 -5.49
C SER A 162 4.62 -23.37 -4.67
N GLN A 163 3.45 -23.60 -4.07
CA GLN A 163 2.81 -22.64 -3.18
C GLN A 163 3.64 -22.40 -1.91
N TYR A 164 4.23 -23.47 -1.35
CA TYR A 164 5.11 -23.37 -0.19
C TYR A 164 6.40 -22.60 -0.50
N THR A 165 7.04 -22.87 -1.64
CA THR A 165 8.25 -22.13 -2.04
C THR A 165 7.93 -20.66 -2.30
N THR A 166 6.79 -20.35 -2.94
CA THR A 166 6.31 -18.97 -3.11
C THR A 166 6.07 -18.29 -1.77
N TYR A 167 5.38 -18.94 -0.81
CA TYR A 167 5.16 -18.38 0.53
C TYR A 167 6.47 -18.10 1.27
N LYS A 168 7.43 -19.04 1.23
CA LYS A 168 8.74 -18.87 1.86
C LYS A 168 9.53 -17.74 1.18
N ALA A 169 9.48 -17.65 -0.14
CA ALA A 169 10.12 -16.58 -0.90
C ALA A 169 9.52 -15.20 -0.56
N SER A 170 8.19 -15.07 -0.50
CA SER A 170 7.53 -13.84 -0.09
C SER A 170 7.89 -13.44 1.35
N GLY A 171 8.00 -14.40 2.27
CA GLY A 171 8.48 -14.13 3.62
C GLY A 171 9.93 -13.63 3.68
N ALA A 172 10.81 -14.19 2.86
CA ALA A 172 12.19 -13.69 2.74
C ALA A 172 12.22 -12.27 2.13
N LEU A 173 11.37 -12.00 1.14
CA LEU A 173 11.24 -10.68 0.52
C LEU A 173 10.80 -9.61 1.53
N THR A 174 9.80 -9.89 2.38
CA THR A 174 9.40 -8.98 3.48
C THR A 174 10.60 -8.63 4.36
N ASN A 175 11.40 -9.62 4.75
CA ASN A 175 12.58 -9.39 5.60
C ASN A 175 13.64 -8.53 4.89
N VAL A 176 13.83 -8.69 3.58
CA VAL A 176 14.73 -7.85 2.79
C VAL A 176 14.24 -6.40 2.79
N ARG A 177 12.95 -6.16 2.54
CA ARG A 177 12.37 -4.80 2.56
C ARG A 177 12.46 -4.15 3.94
N LEU A 178 12.27 -4.92 5.01
CA LEU A 178 12.44 -4.44 6.38
C LEU A 178 13.90 -4.03 6.66
N ASN A 179 14.87 -4.82 6.22
CA ASN A 179 16.29 -4.48 6.38
C ASN A 179 16.69 -3.27 5.54
N GLU A 180 16.13 -3.11 4.34
CA GLU A 180 16.31 -1.89 3.53
C GLU A 180 15.78 -0.66 4.26
N ALA A 181 14.60 -0.73 4.86
CA ALA A 181 14.03 0.39 5.63
C ALA A 181 14.89 0.75 6.86
N ARG A 182 15.41 -0.26 7.59
CA ARG A 182 16.35 -0.05 8.71
C ARG A 182 17.66 0.60 8.27
N TYR A 183 18.19 0.20 7.11
CA TYR A 183 19.41 0.81 6.58
C TYR A 183 19.16 2.28 6.19
N GLU A 184 18.02 2.55 5.55
CA GLU A 184 17.66 3.90 5.12
C GLU A 184 17.34 4.84 6.29
N SER A 185 16.72 4.35 7.35
CA SER A 185 16.45 5.13 8.57
C SER A 185 17.76 5.55 9.26
N GLY A 186 18.75 4.66 9.32
CA GLY A 186 20.09 4.96 9.85
C GLY A 186 20.85 5.97 8.98
N ARG A 187 20.70 5.88 7.64
CA ARG A 187 21.28 6.85 6.72
C ARG A 187 20.65 8.24 6.86
N LEU A 188 19.33 8.31 6.99
CA LEU A 188 18.62 9.58 7.24
C LEU A 188 19.11 10.25 8.52
N TYR A 189 19.31 9.47 9.60
CA TYR A 189 19.85 10.00 10.86
C TYR A 189 21.23 10.64 10.67
N LEU A 190 22.12 9.99 9.92
CA LEU A 190 23.46 10.52 9.64
C LEU A 190 23.40 11.82 8.80
N GLU A 191 22.56 11.85 7.76
CA GLU A 191 22.36 13.04 6.92
C GLU A 191 21.87 14.24 7.77
N ILE A 192 20.96 14.00 8.71
CA ILE A 192 20.45 15.02 9.63
C ILE A 192 21.50 15.48 10.64
N ALA A 193 22.24 14.54 11.24
CA ALA A 193 23.32 14.87 12.17
C ALA A 193 24.37 15.75 11.49
N GLN A 194 24.78 15.41 10.27
CA GLN A 194 25.72 16.20 9.49
C GLN A 194 25.17 17.61 9.19
N ALA A 195 23.93 17.71 8.73
CA ALA A 195 23.30 19.00 8.46
C ALA A 195 23.20 19.87 9.72
N TYR A 196 22.82 19.27 10.85
CA TYR A 196 22.73 19.96 12.14
C TYR A 196 24.07 20.55 12.58
N TYR A 197 25.14 19.77 12.54
CA TYR A 197 26.47 20.26 12.92
C TYR A 197 27.01 21.32 11.95
N ASN A 198 26.72 21.20 10.65
CA ASN A 198 27.08 22.23 9.67
C ASN A 198 26.42 23.57 10.00
N VAL A 199 25.13 23.57 10.39
CA VAL A 199 24.42 24.78 10.79
C VAL A 199 24.99 25.37 12.07
N LEU A 200 25.34 24.55 13.06
CA LEU A 200 25.99 25.03 14.29
C LEU A 200 27.34 25.70 14.01
N GLN A 201 28.16 25.12 13.14
CA GLN A 201 29.44 25.72 12.74
C GLN A 201 29.24 27.06 12.02
N LEU A 202 28.26 27.14 11.10
CA LEU A 202 27.94 28.39 10.41
C LEU A 202 27.46 29.48 11.37
N LYS A 203 26.60 29.15 12.34
CA LYS A 203 26.16 30.08 13.39
C LYS A 203 27.37 30.63 14.16
N GLU A 204 28.31 29.77 14.53
CA GLU A 204 29.51 30.18 15.25
C GLU A 204 30.41 31.10 14.41
N ILE A 205 30.60 30.79 13.12
CA ILE A 205 31.39 31.62 12.20
C ILE A 205 30.77 33.01 12.06
N ILE A 206 29.46 33.11 11.84
CA ILE A 206 28.76 34.40 11.73
C ILE A 206 28.94 35.24 13.01
N LEU A 207 28.78 34.61 14.17
CA LEU A 207 28.96 35.27 15.47
C LEU A 207 30.39 35.77 15.67
N LEU A 208 31.39 34.99 15.26
CA LEU A 208 32.80 35.40 15.28
C LEU A 208 33.07 36.57 14.32
N GLU A 209 32.47 36.59 13.14
CA GLU A 209 32.60 37.68 12.18
C GLU A 209 31.95 38.97 12.68
N GLU A 210 30.77 38.91 13.29
CA GLU A 210 30.11 40.07 13.92
C GLU A 210 30.97 40.65 15.04
N LYS A 211 31.49 39.79 15.93
CA LYS A 211 32.43 40.22 16.99
C LYS A 211 33.68 40.87 16.40
N ARG A 212 34.22 40.30 15.31
CA ARG A 212 35.38 40.85 14.60
C ARG A 212 35.08 42.24 14.05
N LEU A 213 33.94 42.43 13.39
CA LEU A 213 33.52 43.74 12.86
C LEU A 213 33.34 44.78 13.97
N ILE A 214 32.69 44.42 15.07
CA ILE A 214 32.53 45.30 16.24
C ILE A 214 33.89 45.71 16.81
N TRP A 215 34.82 44.75 16.93
CA TRP A 215 36.17 45.03 17.40
C TRP A 215 36.92 45.99 16.46
N PHE A 216 36.83 45.78 15.14
CA PHE A 216 37.41 46.69 14.15
C PHE A 216 36.84 48.10 14.24
N VAL A 217 35.51 48.26 14.29
CA VAL A 217 34.86 49.58 14.44
C VAL A 217 35.32 50.29 15.71
N LYS A 218 35.48 49.55 16.81
CA LYS A 218 35.96 50.11 18.08
C LYS A 218 37.42 50.60 18.00
N GLN A 219 38.27 49.92 17.23
CA GLN A 219 39.66 50.37 17.03
C GLN A 219 39.72 51.65 16.20
N PHE A 220 38.97 51.72 15.09
CA PHE A 220 38.92 52.94 14.26
C PHE A 220 38.46 54.16 15.04
N LYS A 221 37.41 54.03 15.85
CA LYS A 221 36.93 55.14 16.69
C LYS A 221 37.96 55.60 17.71
N LYS A 222 38.77 54.68 18.25
CA LYS A 222 39.84 55.00 19.20
C LYS A 222 41.02 55.73 18.53
N GLU A 223 41.28 55.47 17.25
CA GLU A 223 42.29 56.20 16.47
C GLU A 223 41.84 57.61 16.10
N GLU A 224 40.55 57.82 15.79
CA GLU A 224 39.98 59.17 15.58
C GLU A 224 40.02 60.02 16.87
N ASP A 225 39.71 59.44 18.03
CA ASP A 225 39.79 60.15 19.32
C ASP A 225 41.23 60.48 19.75
N PHE A 226 42.25 59.87 19.13
CA PHE A 226 43.67 60.10 19.42
C PHE A 226 44.29 61.25 18.59
N PHE A 227 43.63 61.67 17.51
CA PHE A 227 44.03 62.82 16.69
C PHE A 227 42.92 63.89 16.68
N PRO A 228 42.87 64.80 17.66
CA PRO A 228 41.97 65.95 17.65
C PRO A 228 42.37 67.03 16.64
#